data_AF-T0KDA6-F1
#
_entry.id   AF-T0KDA6-F1
#
_cell.length_a   1.000
_cell.length_b   1.000
_cell.length_c   1.000
_cell.angle_alpha   90.00
_cell.angle_beta   90.00
_cell.angle_gamma   90.00
#
_symmetry.space_group_name_H-M   'P 1'
#
loop_
_entity.id
_entity.type
_entity.pdbx_description
1 polymer ?
#
loop_
_entity_poly.entity_id
_entity_poly.type
_entity_poly.pdbx_seq_one_letter_code
_entity_poly.pdbx_strand_id
1 'polypeptide(L)'
;MFELRFRHICTMHSKGETEAAETKALELLAEPRLGRVHKAGTHMILATSETDLVHHSLEAVRLFGEALLGEMTASQRASLEYWHAEAKTLLEEARSDQSAIDNEINEKFKSGMTMRQLQDAQLSEMHERLARIDEDEGASAETSSAAPSGQDAEV
;
A
#
# COMPACT_ATOMS: atom_id res chain seq x y z
N MET A 1 24.28 0.82 0.75
CA MET A 1 23.38 0.39 -0.35
C MET A 1 21.94 0.21 0.13
N PHE A 2 21.69 -0.55 1.22
CA PHE A 2 20.35 -0.76 1.80
C PHE A 2 19.56 0.53 2.11
N GLU A 3 20.17 1.49 2.80
CA GLU A 3 19.56 2.78 3.13
C GLU A 3 19.02 3.54 1.90
N LEU A 4 19.79 3.56 0.80
CA LEU A 4 19.38 4.23 -0.43
C LEU A 4 18.17 3.55 -1.07
N ARG A 5 18.15 2.21 -1.07
CA ARG A 5 17.02 1.43 -1.60
C ARG A 5 15.78 1.59 -0.73
N PHE A 6 15.93 1.54 0.58
CA PHE A 6 14.85 1.80 1.51
C PHE A 6 14.23 3.19 1.28
N ARG A 7 15.06 4.24 1.20
CA ARG A 7 14.59 5.61 0.92
C ARG A 7 13.89 5.72 -0.44
N HIS A 8 14.40 5.04 -1.46
CA HIS A 8 13.75 5.00 -2.76
C HIS A 8 12.35 4.38 -2.66
N ILE A 9 12.19 3.29 -1.90
CA ILE A 9 10.88 2.67 -1.63
C ILE A 9 9.95 3.64 -0.91
N CYS A 10 10.41 4.32 0.15
CA CYS A 10 9.61 5.34 0.83
C CYS A 10 9.17 6.46 -0.13
N THR A 11 10.04 6.85 -1.07
CA THR A 11 9.72 7.88 -2.05
C THR A 11 8.63 7.42 -3.02
N MET A 12 8.72 6.19 -3.55
CA MET A 12 7.68 5.61 -4.41
C MET A 12 6.34 5.54 -3.67
N HIS A 13 6.36 5.03 -2.44
CA HIS A 13 5.17 4.94 -1.59
C HIS A 13 4.53 6.32 -1.35
N SER A 14 5.34 7.34 -1.02
CA SER A 14 4.84 8.71 -0.83
C SER A 14 4.25 9.36 -2.08
N LYS A 15 4.57 8.84 -3.28
CA LYS A 15 4.01 9.30 -4.55
C LYS A 15 2.75 8.54 -4.97
N GLY A 16 2.30 7.56 -4.18
CA GLY A 16 1.19 6.68 -4.53
C GLY A 16 1.56 5.58 -5.51
N GLU A 17 2.85 5.35 -5.78
CA GLU A 17 3.33 4.23 -6.59
C GLU A 17 3.34 2.94 -5.75
N THR A 18 2.19 2.60 -5.15
CA THR A 18 2.03 1.63 -4.06
C THR A 18 2.48 0.22 -4.47
N GLU A 19 1.99 -0.30 -5.60
CA GLU A 19 2.34 -1.65 -6.08
C GLU A 19 3.86 -1.80 -6.37
N ALA A 20 4.47 -0.78 -6.97
CA ALA A 20 5.90 -0.77 -7.23
C ALA A 20 6.72 -0.69 -5.93
N ALA A 21 6.27 0.13 -4.97
CA ALA A 21 6.87 0.23 -3.66
C ALA A 21 6.79 -1.10 -2.89
N GLU A 22 5.64 -1.77 -2.91
CA GLU A 22 5.43 -3.07 -2.27
C GLU A 22 6.31 -4.15 -2.88
N THR A 23 6.36 -4.25 -4.20
CA THR A 23 7.24 -5.20 -4.90
C THR A 23 8.70 -5.00 -4.47
N LYS A 24 9.17 -3.75 -4.42
CA LYS A 24 10.54 -3.44 -4.01
C LYS A 24 10.78 -3.62 -2.51
N ALA A 25 9.76 -3.42 -1.68
CA ALA A 25 9.78 -3.72 -0.26
C ALA A 25 9.96 -5.22 -0.01
N LEU A 26 9.21 -6.08 -0.70
CA LEU A 26 9.35 -7.54 -0.62
C LEU A 26 10.74 -8.02 -1.07
N GLU A 27 11.25 -7.49 -2.20
CA GLU A 27 12.62 -7.78 -2.67
C GLU A 27 13.67 -7.41 -1.61
N LEU A 28 13.54 -6.23 -1.00
CA LEU A 28 14.47 -5.76 0.02
C LEU A 28 14.39 -6.63 1.29
N LEU A 29 13.18 -7.00 1.71
CA LEU A 29 12.95 -7.79 2.91
C LEU A 29 13.55 -9.21 2.82
N ALA A 30 13.59 -9.77 1.60
CA ALA A 30 14.20 -11.06 1.32
C ALA A 30 15.73 -11.08 1.53
N GLU A 31 16.38 -9.92 1.66
CA GLU A 31 17.84 -9.86 1.80
C GLU A 31 18.33 -10.22 3.21
N PRO A 32 19.19 -11.24 3.35
CA PRO A 32 19.60 -11.76 4.66
C PRO A 32 20.28 -10.72 5.57
N ARG A 33 21.00 -9.78 4.95
CA ARG A 33 21.83 -8.78 5.64
C ARG A 33 21.10 -7.46 5.92
N LEU A 34 19.80 -7.37 5.60
CA LEU A 34 19.04 -6.17 5.86
C LEU A 34 18.96 -5.92 7.38
N GLY A 35 19.30 -4.71 7.81
CA GLY A 35 19.28 -4.32 9.22
C GLY A 35 17.87 -4.34 9.80
N ARG A 36 17.74 -4.56 11.12
CA ARG A 36 16.43 -4.65 11.79
C ARG A 36 15.56 -3.41 11.59
N VAL A 37 16.16 -2.22 11.66
CA VAL A 37 15.43 -0.95 11.48
C VAL A 37 14.90 -0.82 10.05
N HIS A 38 15.70 -1.19 9.05
CA HIS A 38 15.24 -1.20 7.65
C HIS A 38 14.17 -2.27 7.41
N LYS A 39 14.29 -3.46 8.02
CA LYS A 39 13.25 -4.49 8.00
C LYS A 39 11.95 -3.96 8.60
N ALA A 40 12.01 -3.30 9.75
CA ALA A 40 10.86 -2.73 10.43
C ALA A 40 10.16 -1.67 9.56
N GLY A 41 10.91 -0.72 9.01
CA GLY A 41 10.36 0.28 8.09
C GLY A 41 9.79 -0.32 6.80
N THR A 42 10.40 -1.38 6.29
CA THR A 42 9.89 -2.09 5.09
C THR A 42 8.55 -2.75 5.39
N HIS A 43 8.41 -3.36 6.57
CA HIS A 43 7.13 -3.89 7.04
C HIS A 43 6.08 -2.79 7.25
N MET A 44 6.44 -1.59 7.69
CA MET A 44 5.47 -0.48 7.77
C MET A 44 4.90 -0.10 6.40
N ILE A 45 5.72 -0.14 5.34
CA ILE A 45 5.23 0.12 3.97
C ILE A 45 4.25 -0.98 3.56
N LEU A 46 4.62 -2.24 3.78
CA LEU A 46 3.76 -3.39 3.43
C LEU A 46 2.49 -3.46 4.27
N ALA A 47 2.48 -2.90 5.48
CA ALA A 47 1.30 -2.83 6.34
C ALA A 47 0.21 -1.86 5.82
N THR A 48 0.52 -1.07 4.79
CA THR A 48 -0.48 -0.26 4.07
C THR A 48 -1.03 -0.95 2.83
N SER A 49 -0.54 -2.16 2.52
CA SER A 49 -1.03 -3.01 1.44
C SER A 49 -2.33 -3.70 1.86
N GLU A 50 -3.17 -4.05 0.88
CA GLU A 50 -4.42 -4.78 1.11
C GLU A 50 -4.20 -6.21 1.62
N THR A 51 -2.99 -6.76 1.47
CA THR A 51 -2.69 -8.15 1.88
C THR A 51 -1.82 -8.23 3.12
N ASP A 52 -2.30 -8.98 4.13
CA ASP A 52 -1.56 -9.35 5.34
C ASP A 52 -1.05 -8.16 6.19
N LEU A 53 -1.80 -7.06 6.16
CA LEU A 53 -1.51 -5.81 6.89
C LEU A 53 -1.30 -6.02 8.40
N VAL A 54 -2.03 -6.93 9.04
CA VAL A 54 -1.85 -7.24 10.47
C VAL A 54 -0.50 -7.88 10.74
N HIS A 55 -0.06 -8.84 9.91
CA HIS A 55 1.23 -9.50 10.08
C HIS A 55 2.37 -8.50 9.92
N HIS A 56 2.32 -7.67 8.88
CA HIS A 56 3.35 -6.68 8.63
C HIS A 56 3.42 -5.61 9.74
N SER A 57 2.27 -5.13 10.25
CA SER A 57 2.24 -4.24 11.41
C SER A 57 2.84 -4.89 12.66
N LEU A 58 2.54 -6.17 12.92
CA LEU A 58 3.13 -6.92 14.05
C LEU A 58 4.65 -7.02 13.95
N GLU A 59 5.17 -7.35 12.76
CA GLU A 59 6.62 -7.47 12.55
C GLU A 59 7.32 -6.11 12.69
N ALA A 60 6.71 -5.02 12.22
CA ALA A 60 7.23 -3.67 12.43
C ALA A 60 7.35 -3.32 13.92
N VAL A 61 6.28 -3.55 14.71
CA VAL A 61 6.28 -3.32 16.16
C VAL A 61 7.37 -4.15 16.84
N ARG A 62 7.45 -5.44 16.53
CA ARG A 62 8.46 -6.35 17.10
C ARG A 62 9.88 -5.87 16.82
N LEU A 63 10.18 -5.54 15.57
CA LEU A 63 11.53 -5.16 15.13
C LEU A 63 11.97 -3.79 15.68
N PHE A 64 11.09 -2.80 15.75
CA PHE A 64 11.40 -1.52 16.40
C PHE A 64 11.59 -1.71 17.91
N GLY A 65 10.74 -2.51 18.56
CA GLY A 65 10.89 -2.87 19.97
C GLY A 65 12.23 -3.56 20.27
N GLU A 66 12.65 -4.50 19.42
CA GLU A 66 13.96 -5.15 19.53
C GLU A 66 15.12 -4.19 19.28
N ALA A 67 14.97 -3.23 18.36
CA ALA A 67 15.99 -2.22 18.10
C ALA A 67 16.21 -1.32 19.32
N LEU A 68 15.14 -0.98 20.07
CA LEU A 68 15.20 -0.15 21.28
C LEU A 68 15.99 -0.76 22.45
N LEU A 69 16.23 -2.08 22.43
CA LEU A 69 17.04 -2.76 23.44
C LEU A 69 18.55 -2.54 23.26
N GLY A 70 18.97 -2.00 22.11
CA GLY A 70 20.39 -1.74 21.81
C GLY A 70 20.93 -0.47 22.48
N GLU A 71 22.26 -0.39 22.58
CA GLU A 71 22.95 0.86 22.91
C GLU A 71 22.81 1.85 21.76
N MET A 72 22.44 3.08 22.09
CA MET A 72 22.21 4.15 21.13
C MET A 72 22.23 5.52 21.82
N THR A 73 22.38 6.58 21.03
CA THR A 73 22.29 7.95 21.53
C THR A 73 20.84 8.29 21.92
N ALA A 74 20.67 9.33 22.76
CA ALA A 74 19.34 9.82 23.11
C ALA A 74 18.51 10.23 21.88
N SER A 75 19.14 10.83 20.87
CA SER A 75 18.46 11.20 19.62
C SER A 75 17.99 9.99 18.82
N GLN A 76 18.83 8.96 18.69
CA GLN A 76 18.47 7.71 18.01
C GLN A 76 17.34 6.99 18.74
N ARG A 77 17.38 6.99 20.08
CA ARG A 77 16.32 6.44 20.91
C ARG A 77 15.00 7.14 20.67
N ALA A 78 14.97 8.47 20.74
CA ALA A 78 13.76 9.25 20.50
C ALA A 78 13.17 8.98 19.11
N SER A 79 14.01 8.90 18.07
CA SER A 79 13.55 8.56 16.72
C SER A 79 12.97 7.14 16.64
N LEU A 80 13.59 6.15 17.28
CA LEU A 80 13.08 4.78 17.29
C LEU A 80 11.81 4.63 18.13
N GLU A 81 11.69 5.37 19.24
CA GLU A 81 10.47 5.41 20.05
C GLU A 81 9.29 5.98 19.26
N TYR A 82 9.53 7.04 18.46
CA TYR A 82 8.54 7.57 17.53
C TYR A 82 8.07 6.50 16.54
N TRP A 83 8.99 5.87 15.81
CA TRP A 83 8.60 4.85 14.82
C TRP A 83 7.96 3.61 15.43
N HIS A 84 8.36 3.23 16.65
CA HIS A 84 7.71 2.16 17.39
C HIS A 84 6.27 2.52 17.79
N ALA A 85 6.01 3.78 18.15
CA ALA A 85 4.66 4.26 18.43
C ALA A 85 3.80 4.27 17.15
N GLU A 86 4.31 4.80 16.05
CA GLU A 86 3.62 4.79 14.74
C GLU A 86 3.27 3.35 14.30
N ALA A 87 4.21 2.40 14.45
CA ALA A 87 3.95 1.00 14.12
C ALA A 87 2.84 0.37 15.00
N LYS A 88 2.69 0.80 16.26
CA LYS A 88 1.60 0.34 17.13
C LYS A 88 0.26 0.91 16.71
N THR A 89 0.22 2.19 16.36
CA THR A 89 -0.99 2.83 15.81
C THR A 89 -1.43 2.10 14.54
N LEU A 90 -0.50 1.85 13.62
CA LEU A 90 -0.76 1.10 12.39
C LEU A 90 -1.27 -0.33 12.68
N LEU A 91 -0.77 -0.99 13.72
CA LEU A 91 -1.28 -2.31 14.15
C LEU A 91 -2.71 -2.24 14.70
N GLU A 92 -3.06 -1.19 15.43
CA GLU A 92 -4.42 -1.00 15.96
C GLU A 92 -5.41 -0.74 14.83
N GLU A 93 -5.05 0.11 13.87
CA GLU A 93 -5.83 0.35 12.65
C GLU A 93 -6.01 -0.94 11.85
N ALA A 94 -4.91 -1.65 11.58
CA ALA A 94 -4.92 -2.92 10.87
C ALA A 94 -5.85 -3.98 11.50
N ARG A 95 -5.88 -4.06 12.85
CA ARG A 95 -6.79 -4.97 13.56
C ARG A 95 -8.24 -4.53 13.49
N SER A 96 -8.48 -3.22 13.54
CA SER A 96 -9.81 -2.65 13.38
C SER A 96 -10.36 -2.96 11.99
N ASP A 97 -9.56 -2.75 10.95
CA ASP A 97 -9.95 -3.02 9.56
C ASP A 97 -10.22 -4.50 9.31
N GLN A 98 -9.33 -5.39 9.79
CA GLN A 98 -9.56 -6.84 9.71
C GLN A 98 -10.87 -7.24 10.41
N SER A 99 -11.14 -6.67 11.59
CA SER A 99 -12.38 -6.95 12.34
C SER A 99 -13.62 -6.45 11.60
N ALA A 100 -13.54 -5.29 10.93
CA ALA A 100 -14.63 -4.76 10.12
C ALA A 100 -14.91 -5.65 8.91
N ILE A 101 -13.86 -6.11 8.21
CA ILE A 101 -13.95 -7.05 7.10
C ILE A 101 -14.57 -8.37 7.57
N ASP A 102 -14.07 -8.94 8.67
CA ASP A 102 -14.58 -10.20 9.22
C ASP A 102 -16.07 -10.09 9.60
N ASN A 103 -16.48 -8.96 10.17
CA ASN A 103 -17.88 -8.68 10.49
C ASN A 103 -18.75 -8.59 9.24
N GLU A 104 -18.30 -7.87 8.20
CA GLU A 104 -19.04 -7.78 6.93
C GLU A 104 -19.22 -9.16 6.29
N ILE A 105 -18.14 -9.95 6.24
CA ILE A 105 -18.16 -11.32 5.73
C ILE A 105 -19.15 -12.17 6.53
N ASN A 106 -19.11 -12.08 7.86
CA ASN A 106 -20.00 -12.83 8.74
C ASN A 106 -21.48 -12.45 8.54
N GLU A 107 -21.81 -11.17 8.35
CA GLU A 107 -23.17 -10.73 8.04
C GLU A 107 -23.64 -11.27 6.68
N LYS A 108 -22.76 -11.31 5.66
CA LYS A 108 -23.08 -11.94 4.37
C LYS A 108 -23.32 -13.45 4.50
N PHE A 109 -22.56 -14.15 5.36
CA PHE A 109 -22.85 -15.56 5.65
C PHE A 109 -24.18 -15.76 6.39
N LYS A 110 -24.50 -14.88 7.35
CA LYS A 110 -25.79 -14.93 8.06
C LYS A 110 -26.99 -14.70 7.15
N SER A 111 -26.83 -13.91 6.08
CA SER A 111 -27.88 -13.72 5.06
C SER A 111 -28.04 -14.91 4.10
N GLY A 112 -27.26 -15.99 4.30
CA GLY A 112 -27.32 -17.22 3.53
C GLY A 112 -26.44 -17.22 2.28
N MET A 113 -25.59 -16.19 2.10
CA MET A 113 -24.63 -16.15 1.01
C MET A 113 -23.51 -17.18 1.27
N THR A 114 -23.20 -17.98 0.26
CA THR A 114 -22.07 -18.91 0.31
C THR A 114 -20.76 -18.19 -0.05
N MET A 115 -19.62 -18.74 0.36
CA MET A 115 -18.30 -18.16 0.06
C MET A 115 -18.07 -17.97 -1.45
N ARG A 116 -18.57 -18.92 -2.27
CA ARG A 116 -18.50 -18.82 -3.73
C ARG A 116 -19.29 -17.62 -4.25
N GLN A 117 -20.51 -17.41 -3.76
CA GLN A 117 -21.32 -16.26 -4.18
C GLN A 117 -20.67 -14.93 -3.76
N LEU A 118 -20.05 -14.88 -2.58
CA LEU A 118 -19.31 -13.69 -2.13
C LEU A 118 -18.15 -13.36 -3.08
N GLN A 119 -17.36 -14.37 -3.46
CA GLN A 119 -16.27 -14.22 -4.42
C GLN A 119 -16.77 -13.79 -5.80
N ASP A 120 -17.86 -14.39 -6.29
CA ASP A 120 -18.47 -14.02 -7.57
C ASP A 120 -18.97 -12.57 -7.57
N ALA A 121 -19.54 -12.12 -6.45
CA ALA A 121 -20.00 -10.73 -6.28
C ALA A 121 -18.82 -9.75 -6.25
N GLN A 122 -17.73 -10.06 -5.55
CA GLN A 122 -16.51 -9.24 -5.50
C GLN A 122 -15.84 -9.15 -6.88
N LEU A 123 -15.77 -10.26 -7.63
CA LEU A 123 -15.23 -10.27 -9.00
C LEU A 123 -16.11 -9.43 -9.94
N SER A 124 -17.43 -9.49 -9.79
CA SER A 124 -18.36 -8.70 -10.60
C SER A 124 -18.21 -7.21 -10.31
N GLU A 125 -18.13 -6.81 -9.03
CA GLU A 125 -17.89 -5.41 -8.64
C GLU A 125 -16.56 -4.90 -9.19
N MET A 126 -15.49 -5.69 -9.09
CA MET A 126 -14.17 -5.34 -9.64
C MET A 126 -14.24 -5.11 -11.16
N HIS A 127 -14.86 -6.02 -11.91
CA HIS A 127 -15.03 -5.86 -13.36
C HIS A 127 -15.87 -4.62 -13.71
N GLU A 128 -16.92 -4.32 -12.96
CA GLU A 128 -17.70 -3.09 -13.15
C GLU A 128 -16.88 -1.83 -12.88
N ARG A 129 -16.02 -1.83 -11.85
CA ARG A 129 -15.11 -0.71 -11.57
C ARG A 129 -14.11 -0.50 -12.71
N LEU A 130 -13.51 -1.57 -13.22
CA LEU A 130 -12.55 -1.49 -14.34
C LEU A 130 -13.23 -0.98 -15.62
N ALA A 131 -14.44 -1.46 -15.94
CA ALA A 131 -15.17 -1.00 -17.12
C ALA A 131 -15.48 0.51 -17.08
N ARG A 132 -15.77 1.07 -15.91
CA ARG A 132 -16.01 2.52 -15.76
C ARG A 132 -14.73 3.35 -15.93
N ILE A 133 -13.57 2.80 -15.58
CA ILE A 133 -12.28 3.50 -15.76
C ILE A 133 -11.93 3.56 -17.26
N ASP A 134 -12.15 2.46 -18.00
CA ASP A 134 -11.92 2.42 -19.44
C ASP A 134 -12.84 3.38 -20.23
N GLU A 135 -14.08 3.57 -19.77
CA GLU A 135 -15.02 4.54 -20.36
C GLU A 135 -14.61 6.00 -20.14
N ASP A 136 -14.05 6.34 -18.97
CA ASP A 136 -13.60 7.70 -18.63
C ASP A 136 -12.28 8.08 -19.34
N GLU A 137 -11.37 7.13 -19.55
CA GLU A 137 -10.14 7.36 -20.35
C GLU A 137 -10.44 7.44 -21.86
N GLY A 138 -11.44 6.72 -22.36
CA GLY A 138 -11.90 6.81 -23.75
C GLY A 138 -12.56 8.16 -24.10
N ALA A 139 -13.24 8.79 -23.15
CA ALA A 139 -13.96 10.05 -23.38
C ALA A 139 -13.05 11.30 -23.48
N SER A 140 -11.84 11.26 -22.91
CA SER A 140 -10.87 12.38 -23.02
C SER A 140 -10.16 12.47 -24.37
N ALA A 141 -10.15 11.41 -25.17
CA ALA A 141 -9.42 11.38 -26.44
C ALA A 141 -10.21 11.94 -27.65
N GLU A 142 -11.53 12.12 -27.55
CA GLU A 142 -12.37 12.50 -28.71
C GLU A 142 -12.68 14.00 -28.86
N THR A 143 -12.05 14.89 -28.08
CA THR A 143 -12.24 16.35 -28.20
C THR A 143 -11.00 17.11 -28.66
N SER A 144 -10.25 16.58 -29.64
CA SER A 144 -9.26 17.40 -30.36
C SER A 144 -9.09 16.98 -31.82
N SER A 145 -10.16 17.07 -32.60
CA SER A 145 -10.07 17.05 -34.05
C SER A 145 -11.14 17.95 -34.67
N ALA A 146 -10.92 19.26 -34.61
CA ALA A 146 -11.55 20.21 -35.50
C ALA A 146 -10.49 21.19 -36.03
N ALA A 147 -9.79 20.77 -37.09
CA ALA A 147 -9.01 21.68 -37.92
C ALA A 147 -9.95 22.44 -38.86
N PRO A 148 -9.86 23.78 -38.97
CA PRO A 148 -10.33 24.50 -40.14
C PRO A 148 -9.15 24.72 -41.10
N SER A 149 -9.28 24.09 -42.25
CA SER A 149 -8.54 24.33 -43.49
C SER A 149 -8.92 25.67 -44.16
N GLY A 150 -7.96 26.34 -44.81
CA GLY A 150 -8.19 27.34 -45.86
C GLY A 150 -7.19 28.50 -45.77
N GLN A 151 -6.06 28.48 -46.49
CA GLN A 151 -5.83 28.89 -47.89
C GLN A 151 -5.56 30.39 -48.10
N ASP A 152 -4.46 30.63 -48.84
CA ASP A 152 -4.14 31.77 -49.73
C ASP A 152 -3.73 33.10 -49.08
N ALA A 153 -2.76 33.90 -49.56
CA ALA A 153 -1.79 33.85 -50.67
C ALA A 153 -0.76 35.00 -50.46
N GLU A 154 0.36 34.98 -51.21
CA GLU A 154 1.26 36.08 -51.64
C GLU A 154 0.75 37.53 -51.41
N VAL A 155 1.53 38.54 -51.00
CA VAL A 155 2.87 39.05 -51.38
C VAL A 155 3.46 39.84 -50.21
#